data_AF-A0A3D2JRQ3-F1
#
_entry.id   AF-A0A3D2JRQ3-F1
#
_cell.length_a   1.000
_cell.length_b   1.000
_cell.length_c   1.000
_cell.angle_alpha   90.00
_cell.angle_beta   90.00
_cell.angle_gamma   90.00
#
_symmetry.space_group_name_H-M   'P 1'
#
loop_
_entity.id
_entity.type
_entity.pdbx_description
1 polymer ?
#
loop_
_entity_poly.entity_id
_entity_poly.type
_entity_poly.pdbx_seq_one_letter_code
_entity_poly.pdbx_strand_id
1 'polypeptide(L)' 'MSELSASQDFKSRELPQWLLAELRSDHAGETGAVWIYRGILAVTSNVELRKFAEHHLTTEEQHLTLVSKQMPEQQISIF' A
#
# COMPACT_ATOMS: atom_id res chain seq x y z
N MET A 1 -11.16 34.82 -9.65
CA MET A 1 -11.45 33.42 -10.00
C MET A 1 -10.71 32.57 -9.00
N SER A 2 -11.38 32.17 -7.91
CA SER A 2 -10.74 31.45 -6.80
C SER A 2 -10.67 29.95 -7.10
N GLU A 3 -9.44 29.45 -7.03
CA GLU A 3 -8.98 28.12 -6.62
C GLU A 3 -9.98 26.96 -6.64
N LEU A 4 -9.73 26.02 -7.56
CA LEU A 4 -10.08 24.61 -7.37
C LEU A 4 -8.80 23.89 -6.94
N SER A 5 -8.51 23.95 -5.64
CA SER A 5 -7.57 23.07 -4.97
C SER A 5 -8.13 21.65 -5.03
N ALA A 6 -7.68 20.87 -6.02
CA ALA A 6 -8.02 19.47 -6.19
C ALA A 6 -7.16 18.56 -5.29
N SER A 7 -6.97 18.94 -4.03
CA SER A 7 -6.51 18.04 -2.97
C SER A 7 -7.70 17.78 -2.05
N GLN A 8 -8.70 17.05 -2.55
CA GLN A 8 -9.75 16.54 -1.68
C GLN A 8 -9.16 15.41 -0.84
N ASP A 9 -8.83 15.72 0.41
CA ASP A 9 -8.57 14.73 1.45
C ASP A 9 -9.82 13.83 1.58
N PHE A 10 -9.71 12.61 1.05
CA PHE A 10 -10.76 11.60 1.11
C PHE A 10 -11.07 11.19 2.56
N LYS A 11 -10.17 11.51 3.51
CA LYS A 11 -10.33 11.26 4.96
C LYS A 11 -11.63 11.80 5.56
N SER A 12 -12.29 12.78 4.93
CA SER A 12 -13.44 13.50 5.51
C SER A 12 -14.82 12.97 5.12
N ARG A 13 -14.92 12.02 4.17
CA ARG A 13 -16.20 11.39 3.79
C ARG A 13 -16.19 9.93 4.21
N GLU A 14 -17.25 9.48 4.90
CA GLU A 14 -17.45 8.05 5.15
C GLU A 14 -17.48 7.32 3.80
N LEU A 15 -16.45 6.49 3.56
CA LEU A 15 -16.37 5.60 2.41
C LEU A 15 -17.59 4.67 2.40
N PRO A 16 -18.25 4.43 1.24
CA PRO A 16 -19.20 3.35 1.13
C PRO A 16 -18.59 2.04 1.63
N GLN A 17 -19.35 1.25 2.39
CA GLN A 17 -18.82 0.06 3.08
C GLN A 17 -18.15 -0.93 2.12
N TRP A 18 -18.70 -1.10 0.90
CA TRP A 18 -18.12 -1.97 -0.11
C TRP A 18 -16.72 -1.47 -0.56
N LEU A 19 -16.55 -0.16 -0.75
CA LEU A 19 -15.28 0.42 -1.18
C LEU A 19 -14.23 0.35 -0.07
N LEU A 20 -14.65 0.54 1.19
CA LEU A 20 -13.77 0.31 2.33
C LEU A 20 -13.31 -1.15 2.43
N ALA A 21 -14.18 -2.11 2.10
CA ALA A 21 -13.81 -3.53 2.08
C ALA A 21 -12.77 -3.83 1.00
N GLU A 22 -12.93 -3.29 -0.21
CA GLU A 22 -11.94 -3.40 -1.29
C GLU A 22 -10.60 -2.79 -0.88
N LEU A 23 -10.59 -1.55 -0.37
CA LEU A 23 -9.35 -0.88 0.08
C LEU A 23 -8.64 -1.65 1.20
N ARG A 24 -9.39 -2.30 2.11
CA ARG A 24 -8.81 -3.15 3.15
C ARG A 24 -8.20 -4.42 2.58
N SER A 25 -8.84 -5.01 1.57
CA SER A 25 -8.32 -6.19 0.86
C SER A 25 -7.02 -5.83 0.14
N ASP A 26 -7.01 -4.72 -0.60
CA ASP A 26 -5.82 -4.21 -1.28
C ASP A 26 -4.70 -3.94 -0.28
N HIS A 27 -5.00 -3.20 0.80
CA HIS A 27 -4.01 -2.93 1.86
C HIS A 27 -3.41 -4.21 2.44
N ALA A 28 -4.22 -5.23 2.72
CA ALA A 28 -3.73 -6.50 3.23
C ALA A 28 -2.84 -7.23 2.20
N GLY A 29 -3.21 -7.15 0.91
CA GLY A 29 -2.43 -7.67 -0.20
C GLY A 29 -1.06 -7.01 -0.31
N GLU A 30 -1.01 -5.67 -0.36
CA GLU A 30 0.23 -4.90 -0.46
C GLU A 30 1.14 -5.13 0.75
N THR A 31 0.57 -5.13 1.96
CA THR A 31 1.30 -5.48 3.19
C THR A 31 1.92 -6.87 3.08
N GLY A 32 1.15 -7.87 2.65
CA GLY A 32 1.65 -9.24 2.47
C GLY A 32 2.79 -9.31 1.45
N ALA A 33 2.65 -8.61 0.33
CA ALA A 33 3.64 -8.58 -0.74
C ALA A 33 4.96 -7.94 -0.27
N VAL A 34 4.91 -6.82 0.45
CA VAL A 34 6.08 -6.19 1.09
C VAL A 34 6.85 -7.21 1.94
N TRP A 35 6.16 -7.96 2.79
CA TRP A 35 6.80 -8.95 3.66
C TRP A 35 7.32 -10.18 2.91
N ILE A 36 6.66 -10.61 1.84
CA ILE A 36 7.17 -11.68 0.97
C ILE A 36 8.51 -11.27 0.35
N TYR A 37 8.60 -10.06 -0.24
CA TYR A 37 9.85 -9.62 -0.86
C TYR A 37 10.96 -9.36 0.17
N ARG A 38 10.64 -8.81 1.34
CA ARG A 38 11.60 -8.74 2.47
C ARG A 38 12.08 -10.12 2.89
N GLY A 39 11.18 -11.10 2.96
CA GLY A 39 11.51 -12.49 3.26
C GLY A 39 12.47 -13.10 2.23
N ILE A 40 12.22 -12.89 0.94
CA ILE A 40 13.12 -13.33 -0.14
C ILE A 40 14.52 -12.73 0.07
N LEU A 41 14.62 -11.41 0.29
CA LEU A 41 15.89 -10.71 0.47
C LEU A 41 16.67 -11.15 1.72
N ALA A 42 15.96 -11.62 2.76
CA ALA A 42 16.57 -12.12 3.98
C ALA A 42 17.21 -13.50 3.82
N VAL A 43 16.74 -14.32 2.88
CA VAL A 43 17.19 -15.72 2.74
C VAL A 43 18.04 -16.00 1.51
N THR A 44 17.99 -15.16 0.47
CA THR A 44 18.66 -15.43 -0.80
C THR A 44 19.93 -14.60 -1.02
N SER A 45 20.96 -15.27 -1.55
CA SER A 45 22.17 -14.66 -2.11
C SER A 45 22.18 -14.63 -3.65
N ASN A 46 21.16 -15.20 -4.30
CA ASN A 46 21.07 -15.20 -5.77
C ASN A 46 20.81 -13.78 -6.29
N VAL A 47 21.74 -13.27 -7.10
CA VAL A 47 21.72 -11.87 -7.57
C VAL A 47 20.45 -11.52 -8.35
N GLU A 48 19.97 -12.40 -9.22
CA GLU A 48 18.78 -12.13 -10.03
C GLU A 48 17.50 -12.13 -9.19
N LEU A 49 17.41 -13.05 -8.22
CA LEU A 49 16.26 -13.08 -7.31
C LEU A 49 16.25 -11.85 -6.37
N ARG A 50 17.42 -11.36 -5.97
CA ARG A 50 17.53 -10.12 -5.19
C ARG A 50 17.07 -8.90 -5.99
N LYS A 51 17.54 -8.74 -7.23
CA LYS A 51 17.08 -7.64 -8.11
C LYS A 51 15.57 -7.67 -8.32
N PHE A 52 15.02 -8.86 -8.56
CA PHE A 52 13.57 -9.06 -8.67
C PHE A 52 12.86 -8.60 -7.40
N ALA A 53 13.28 -9.09 -6.23
CA ALA A 53 12.65 -8.74 -4.96
C ALA A 53 12.81 -7.25 -4.58
N GLU A 54 13.96 -6.63 -4.86
CA GLU A 54 14.19 -5.19 -4.63
C GLU A 54 13.28 -4.32 -5.50
N HIS A 55 13.15 -4.65 -6.80
CA HIS A 55 12.28 -3.94 -7.72
C HIS A 55 10.80 -4.02 -7.29
N HIS A 56 10.33 -5.22 -6.97
CA HIS A 56 8.96 -5.41 -6.55
C HIS A 56 8.69 -4.83 -5.16
N LEU A 57 9.60 -4.99 -4.19
CA LEU A 57 9.47 -4.36 -2.87
C LEU A 57 9.26 -2.85 -2.96
N THR A 58 10.03 -2.19 -3.82
CA THR A 58 9.88 -0.74 -4.06
C THR A 58 8.48 -0.39 -4.58
N THR A 59 7.94 -1.23 -5.47
CA THR A 59 6.61 -1.04 -6.06
C THR A 59 5.51 -1.23 -5.01
N GLU A 60 5.58 -2.31 -4.23
CA GLU A 60 4.53 -2.58 -3.22
C GLU A 60 4.60 -1.60 -2.03
N GLU A 61 5.77 -1.09 -1.66
CA GLU A 61 5.88 -0.02 -0.66
C GLU A 61 5.22 1.29 -1.15
N GLN A 62 5.29 1.58 -2.45
CA GLN A 62 4.58 2.70 -3.06
C GLN A 62 3.07 2.45 -3.11
N HIS A 63 2.63 1.26 -3.52
CA HIS A 63 1.22 0.88 -3.51
C HIS A 63 0.62 0.97 -2.10
N LEU A 64 1.28 0.36 -1.10
CA LEU A 64 0.87 0.40 0.29
C LEU A 64 0.71 1.85 0.78
N THR A 65 1.70 2.71 0.49
CA THR A 65 1.64 4.14 0.85
C THR A 65 0.41 4.84 0.22
N LEU A 66 0.10 4.55 -1.04
CA LEU A 66 -1.03 5.16 -1.74
C LEU A 66 -2.37 4.67 -1.17
N VAL A 67 -2.50 3.37 -0.94
CA VAL A 67 -3.72 2.76 -0.36
C VAL A 67 -3.94 3.27 1.07
N SER A 68 -2.91 3.25 1.92
CA SER A 68 -3.01 3.74 3.31
C SER A 68 -3.46 5.21 3.38
N LYS A 69 -3.05 6.06 2.42
CA LYS A 69 -3.50 7.47 2.36
C LYS A 69 -4.99 7.63 2.07
N GLN A 70 -5.63 6.66 1.43
CA GLN A 70 -7.07 6.69 1.14
C GLN A 70 -7.92 6.12 2.27
N MET A 71 -7.31 5.49 3.28
CA MET A 71 -8.01 4.80 4.35
C MET A 71 -8.06 5.61 5.66
N PRO A 72 -9.12 5.45 6.47
CA PRO A 72 -9.11 5.91 7.85
C PRO A 72 -7.97 5.24 8.63
N GLU A 73 -7.32 5.98 9.52
CA GLU A 73 -6.16 5.48 10.27
C GLU A 73 -6.46 4.23 11.09
N GLN A 74 -7.70 4.08 11.58
CA GLN A 74 -8.14 2.91 12.34
C GLN A 74 -8.26 1.63 11.49
N GLN A 75 -8.16 1.75 10.16
CA GLN A 75 -8.31 0.66 9.20
C GLN A 75 -6.96 0.25 8.56
N ILE A 76 -5.86 0.94 8.88
CA ILE A 76 -4.52 0.65 8.37
C ILE A 76 -3.91 -0.52 9.16
N SER A 77 -3.36 -1.52 8.47
CA SER A 77 -2.57 -2.58 9.11
C SER A 77 -1.20 -2.04 9.53
N ILE A 78 -0.79 -2.36 10.76
CA ILE A 78 0.51 -1.98 11.34
C ILE A 78 1.56 -3.10 11.29
N PHE A 79 1.19 -4.25 10.73
CA PHE A 79 2.05 -5.42 10.60
C PHE A 79 2.82 -5.36 9.30
#